data_AF-A0A7J9B0T7-F1
#
_entry.id   AF-A0A7J9B0T7-F1
#
_cell.length_a   1.000
_cell.length_b   1.000
_cell.length_c   1.000
_cell.angle_alpha   90.00
_cell.angle_beta   90.00
_cell.angle_gamma   90.00
#
_symmetry.space_group_name_H-M   'P 1'
#
loop_
_entity.id
_entity.type
_entity.pdbx_description
1 polymer ?
#
loop_
_entity_poly.entity_id
_entity_poly.type
_entity_poly.pdbx_seq_one_letter_code
_entity_poly.pdbx_strand_id
1 'polypeptide(L)' 'MDDLHELFMAANYLEIESLLNGVAKRVADIIKACKNVEVIRQNFGINNDFAAQQEEEIRKLNSWNHI' A
#
# COMPACT_ATOMS: atom_id res chain seq x y z
N MET A 1 7.57 -2.78 9.73
CA MET A 1 6.22 -3.03 9.17
C MET A 1 5.68 -4.37 9.65
N ASP A 2 6.59 -5.26 10.02
CA ASP A 2 6.36 -6.64 10.44
C ASP A 2 5.28 -6.76 11.54
N ASP A 3 5.35 -5.96 12.61
CA ASP A 3 4.34 -5.97 13.68
C ASP A 3 2.92 -5.64 13.18
N LEU A 4 2.78 -4.73 12.21
CA LEU A 4 1.48 -4.33 11.66
C LEU A 4 0.92 -5.43 10.74
N HIS A 5 1.81 -6.12 10.02
CA HIS A 5 1.45 -7.25 9.18
C HIS A 5 1.02 -8.46 10.03
N GLU A 6 1.77 -8.78 11.08
CA GLU A 6 1.39 -9.84 12.03
C GLU A 6 0.06 -9.53 12.71
N LEU A 7 -0.17 -8.28 13.10
CA LEU A 7 -1.43 -7.85 13.69
C LEU A 7 -2.60 -7.93 12.69
N PHE A 8 -2.38 -7.56 11.42
CA PHE A 8 -3.38 -7.72 10.36
C PHE A 8 -3.75 -9.19 10.17
N MET A 9 -2.75 -10.07 10.08
CA MET A 9 -2.94 -11.51 9.91
C MET A 9 -3.65 -12.14 11.11
N ALA A 10 -3.27 -11.77 12.33
CA ALA A 10 -3.91 -12.24 13.55
C ALA A 10 -5.37 -11.76 13.65
N ALA A 11 -5.64 -10.50 13.34
CA ALA A 11 -6.99 -9.94 13.36
C ALA A 11 -7.90 -10.62 12.33
N ASN A 12 -7.39 -10.89 11.13
CA ASN A 12 -8.10 -11.62 10.09
C ASN A 12 -8.34 -13.08 10.49
N TYR A 13 -7.33 -13.77 11.03
CA TYR A 13 -7.45 -15.18 11.45
C TYR A 13 -8.45 -15.38 12.60
N LEU A 14 -8.49 -14.45 13.55
CA LEU A 14 -9.41 -14.50 14.70
C LEU A 14 -10.78 -13.85 14.42
N GLU A 15 -11.03 -13.41 13.18
CA GLU A 15 -12.27 -12.76 12.74
C GLU A 15 -12.66 -11.52 13.57
N ILE A 16 -11.66 -10.74 14.03
CA ILE A 16 -11.89 -9.52 14.81
C ILE A 16 -12.03 -8.32 13.86
N GLU A 17 -13.24 -8.11 13.34
CA GLU A 17 -13.53 -7.10 12.30
C GLU A 17 -13.10 -5.68 12.67
N SER A 18 -13.34 -5.25 13.91
CA SER A 18 -12.98 -3.89 14.38
C SER A 18 -11.47 -3.66 14.36
N LEU A 19 -10.69 -4.67 14.72
CA LEU A 19 -9.23 -4.62 14.71
C LEU A 19 -8.71 -4.67 13.27
N LEU A 20 -9.27 -5.55 12.43
CA LEU A 20 -8.91 -5.63 11.02
C LEU A 20 -9.13 -4.28 10.31
N ASN A 21 -10.29 -3.66 10.54
CA ASN A 21 -10.61 -2.33 10.00
C ASN A 21 -9.66 -1.24 10.51
N GLY A 22 -9.31 -1.26 11.79
CA GLY A 22 -8.35 -0.32 12.39
C GLY A 22 -6.96 -0.43 11.77
N VAL A 23 -6.47 -1.66 11.59
CA VAL A 23 -5.17 -1.94 10.98
C VAL A 23 -5.17 -1.57 9.49
N ALA A 24 -6.23 -1.94 8.74
CA ALA A 24 -6.39 -1.58 7.34
C ALA A 24 -6.40 -0.06 7.14
N LYS A 25 -7.10 0.68 8.01
CA LYS A 25 -7.07 2.15 8.01
C LYS A 25 -5.66 2.69 8.22
N ARG A 26 -4.92 2.13 9.19
CA ARG A 26 -3.55 2.55 9.47
C ARG A 26 -2.62 2.34 8.26
N VAL A 27 -2.76 1.21 7.56
CA VAL A 27 -2.03 0.93 6.31
C VAL A 27 -2.41 1.95 5.23
N ALA A 28 -3.70 2.24 5.06
CA ALA A 28 -4.18 3.23 4.10
C ALA A 28 -3.61 4.63 4.39
N ASP A 29 -3.54 5.04 5.66
CA ASP A 29 -2.96 6.31 6.06
C ASP A 29 -1.45 6.39 5.76
N ILE A 30 -0.72 5.27 5.89
CA ILE A 30 0.70 5.19 5.50
C ILE A 30 0.85 5.38 3.99
N ILE A 31 0.00 4.72 3.19
CA ILE A 31 0.03 4.83 1.72
C ILE A 31 -0.28 6.27 1.29
N LYS A 32 -1.32 6.90 1.88
CA LYS A 32 -1.69 8.29 1.60
C LYS A 32 -0.59 9.30 1.95
N ALA A 33 0.20 9.03 2.99
CA ALA A 33 1.31 9.90 3.39
C ALA A 33 2.55 9.76 2.48
N CYS A 34 2.59 8.74 1.61
CA CYS A 34 3.71 8.55 0.69
C CYS A 34 3.62 9.54 -0.49
N LYS A 35 4.77 10.12 -0.84
CA LYS A 35 4.84 11.18 -1.88
C LYS A 35 4.80 10.64 -3.31
N ASN A 36 5.19 9.39 -3.52
CA ASN A 36 5.27 8.76 -4.83
C ASN A 36 5.23 7.23 -4.71
N VAL A 37 5.10 6.57 -5.86
CA VAL A 37 4.94 5.11 -5.99
C VAL A 37 6.22 4.37 -5.61
N GLU A 38 7.39 4.96 -5.83
CA GLU A 38 8.69 4.37 -5.51
C GLU A 38 8.85 4.19 -4.00
N VAL A 39 8.46 5.20 -3.22
CA VAL A 39 8.49 5.13 -1.75
C VAL A 39 7.49 4.10 -1.23
N ILE A 40 6.31 4.00 -1.84
CA ILE A 40 5.34 2.93 -1.50
C ILE A 40 5.99 1.57 -1.75
N ARG A 41 6.53 1.35 -2.95
CA ARG A 41 7.19 0.08 -3.30
C ARG A 41 8.31 -0.28 -2.34
N GLN A 42 9.18 0.67 -2.00
CA GLN A 42 10.27 0.45 -1.05
C GLN A 42 9.75 0.08 0.35
N ASN A 43 8.77 0.82 0.88
CA ASN A 43 8.24 0.62 2.23
C ASN A 43 7.54 -0.73 2.38
N PHE A 44 6.88 -1.20 1.32
CA PHE A 44 6.16 -2.48 1.31
C PHE A 44 6.98 -3.64 0.71
N GLY A 45 8.23 -3.41 0.30
CA GLY A 45 9.07 -4.44 -0.33
C GLY A 45 8.55 -4.96 -1.68
N ILE A 46 7.82 -4.12 -2.41
CA ILE A 46 7.20 -4.47 -3.71
C ILE A 46 8.19 -4.17 -4.83
N ASN A 47 8.56 -5.20 -5.59
CA ASN A 47 9.34 -5.02 -6.81
C ASN A 47 8.44 -4.52 -7.95
N ASN A 48 8.96 -3.60 -8.75
CA ASN A 48 8.29 -3.16 -9.97
C ASN A 48 8.43 -4.24 -11.05
N ASP A 49 7.30 -4.77 -11.51
CA ASP A 49 7.20 -5.80 -12.53
C ASP A 49 6.76 -5.26 -13.90
N PHE A 50 6.53 -3.95 -14.02
CA PHE A 50 6.22 -3.31 -15.29
C PHE A 50 7.45 -3.12 -16.17
N ALA A 51 7.27 -3.31 -17.48
CA ALA A 51 8.23 -2.80 -18.46
C ALA A 51 8.21 -1.26 -18.44
N ALA A 52 9.36 -0.62 -18.71
CA ALA A 52 9.50 0.84 -18.62
C ALA A 52 8.44 1.60 -19.45
N GLN A 53 8.11 1.11 -20.65
CA GLN A 53 7.08 1.71 -21.50
C GLN A 53 5.68 1.61 -20.87
N GLN A 54 5.32 0.44 -20.32
CA GLN A 54 4.03 0.22 -19.67
C GLN A 54 3.88 1.10 -18.43
N GLU A 55 4.94 1.23 -17.64
CA GLU A 55 4.94 2.11 -16.47
C GLU A 55 4.77 3.58 -16.86
N GLU A 56 5.42 4.03 -17.93
CA GLU A 56 5.26 5.39 -18.41
C GLU A 56 3.83 5.68 -18.90
N GLU A 57 3.22 4.73 -19.63
CA GLU A 57 1.82 4.82 -20.04
C GLU A 57 0.87 4.86 -18.84
N ILE A 58 1.08 3.99 -17.84
CA ILE A 58 0.27 3.97 -16.60
C ILE A 58 0.42 5.28 -15.82
N ARG A 59 1.63 5.86 -15.75
CA ARG A 59 1.87 7.15 -15.08
C ARG A 59 1.21 8.32 -15.80
N LYS A 60 1.17 8.30 -17.13
CA LYS A 60 0.44 9.31 -17.93
C LYS A 60 -1.06 9.21 -17.71
N LEU A 61 -1.62 8.00 -17.70
CA LEU A 61 -3.04 7.77 -17.47
C LEU A 61 -3.48 8.12 -16.04
N ASN A 62 -2.68 7.73 -15.05
CA ASN A 62 -2.99 7.90 -13.63
C ASN A 62 -2.16 9.00 -12.99
N SER A 63 -1.98 10.13 -13.67
CA SER A 63 -1.22 11.25 -13.11
C SER A 63 -1.83 11.66 -11.76
N TRP A 64 -1.01 11.70 -10.70
CA TRP A 64 -1.43 11.94 -9.30
C TRP A 64 -1.86 13.40 -9.05
N ASN A 65 -2.22 14.15 -10.09
CA ASN A 65 -2.64 15.55 -10.02
C ASN A 65 -4.06 15.74 -9.43
N HIS A 66 -4.72 14.66 -9.02
CA HIS A 66 -6.12 14.65 -8.59
C HIS A 66 -6.33 14.14 -7.15
N ILE A 67 -5.25 14.03 -6.34
CA ILE A 67 -5.31 13.66 -4.92
C ILE A 67 -4.76 14.79 -4.06
#